data_AF-A0A7Y2KH86-F1
#
_entry.id   AF-A0A7Y2KH86-F1
#
_cell.length_a   1.000
_cell.length_b   1.000
_cell.length_c   1.000
_cell.angle_alpha   90.00
_cell.angle_beta   90.00
_cell.angle_gamma   90.00
#
_symmetry.space_group_name_H-M   'P 1'
#
loop_
_entity.id
_entity.type
_entity.pdbx_description
1 polymer ?
#
loop_
_entity_poly.entity_id
_entity_poly.type
_entity_poly.pdbx_seq_one_letter_code
_entity_poly.pdbx_strand_id
1 'polypeptide(L)'
;LMDSPVGLPGRAIRNPFLNRLFAGENVYAGECKRGCLKSCDHTFCIIDRLDMSREGNTEDGLVFAGENVWKIKDVPTVRELIDRLVAEAESVYAPASA
;
A
#
# COMPACT_ATOMS: atom_id res chain seq x y z
N LEU A 1 -9.17 -7.08 1.74
CA LEU A 1 -8.80 -5.90 0.94
C LEU A 1 -9.58 -4.73 1.52
N MET A 2 -9.14 -3.49 1.28
CA MET A 2 -9.93 -2.31 1.63
C MET A 2 -10.52 -1.70 0.36
N ASP A 3 -11.73 -1.15 0.46
CA ASP A 3 -12.32 -0.38 -0.63
C ASP A 3 -11.78 1.05 -0.56
N SER A 4 -11.16 1.49 -1.65
CA SER A 4 -10.64 2.85 -1.71
C SER A 4 -11.76 3.85 -2.02
N PRO A 5 -11.59 5.12 -1.65
CA PRO A 5 -12.58 6.18 -1.92
C PRO A 5 -12.85 6.41 -3.41
N VAL A 6 -12.07 5.78 -4.28
CA VAL A 6 -12.18 5.84 -5.75
C VAL A 6 -12.93 4.64 -6.34
N GLY A 7 -13.48 3.76 -5.50
CA GLY A 7 -14.23 2.57 -5.90
C GLY A 7 -13.36 1.40 -6.37
N LEU A 8 -12.04 1.43 -6.11
CA LEU A 8 -11.11 0.35 -6.47
C LEU A 8 -10.59 -0.38 -5.23
N PRO A 9 -10.38 -1.70 -5.28
CA PRO A 9 -9.83 -2.44 -4.16
C PRO A 9 -8.34 -2.12 -3.97
N GLY A 10 -7.95 -1.92 -2.71
CA GLY A 10 -6.56 -1.72 -2.28
C GLY A 10 -6.11 -2.77 -1.26
N ARG A 11 -4.80 -3.06 -1.23
CA ARG A 11 -4.16 -3.89 -0.21
C ARG A 11 -3.14 -3.09 0.57
N ALA A 12 -3.39 -2.94 1.86
CA ALA A 12 -2.52 -2.19 2.76
C ALA A 12 -2.21 -3.00 4.02
N ILE A 13 -1.10 -2.65 4.66
CA ILE A 13 -0.68 -3.22 5.94
C ILE A 13 -1.72 -2.84 7.00
N ARG A 14 -2.18 -3.83 7.77
CA ARG A 14 -3.21 -3.64 8.80
C ARG A 14 -2.65 -2.82 9.96
N ASN A 15 -3.32 -1.72 10.28
CA ASN A 15 -2.98 -0.77 11.34
C ASN A 15 -4.27 -0.26 12.04
N PRO A 16 -4.19 0.59 13.09
CA PRO A 16 -5.36 1.14 13.76
C PRO A 16 -6.33 1.90 12.85
N PHE A 17 -5.85 2.68 11.88
CA PHE A 17 -6.72 3.32 10.90
C PHE A 17 -7.60 2.32 10.14
N LEU A 18 -7.01 1.27 9.56
CA LEU A 18 -7.77 0.26 8.83
C LEU A 18 -8.68 -0.55 9.74
N ASN A 19 -8.30 -0.81 10.99
CA ASN A 19 -9.18 -1.47 11.95
C ASN A 19 -10.47 -0.66 12.20
N ARG A 20 -10.36 0.66 12.39
CA ARG A 20 -11.51 1.55 12.55
C ARG A 20 -12.35 1.62 11.27
N LEU A 21 -11.70 1.75 10.12
CA LEU A 21 -12.37 1.73 8.81
C LEU A 21 -13.19 0.44 8.64
N PHE A 22 -12.62 -0.72 8.94
CA PHE A 22 -13.31 -2.01 8.84
C PHE A 22 -14.37 -2.23 9.92
N ALA A 23 -14.27 -1.52 11.05
CA ALA A 23 -15.33 -1.49 12.06
C ALA A 23 -16.52 -0.59 11.66
N GLY A 24 -16.44 0.11 10.52
CA GLY A 24 -17.47 1.03 10.05
C GLY A 24 -17.46 2.38 10.78
N GLU A 25 -16.37 2.72 11.47
CA GLU A 25 -16.23 4.02 12.11
C GLU A 25 -16.09 5.13 11.08
N ASN A 26 -16.62 6.33 11.40
CA ASN A 26 -16.37 7.50 10.57
C ASN A 26 -14.92 7.97 10.77
N VAL A 27 -14.07 7.63 9.80
CA VAL A 27 -12.64 7.96 9.78
C VAL A 27 -12.33 9.20 8.94
N TYR A 28 -13.35 9.97 8.54
CA TYR A 28 -13.20 11.17 7.74
C TYR A 28 -13.68 12.41 8.50
N ALA A 29 -12.79 13.38 8.65
CA ALA A 29 -12.99 14.53 9.53
C ALA A 29 -13.76 15.70 8.89
N GLY A 30 -14.31 15.57 7.67
CA GLY A 30 -15.13 16.62 7.07
C GLY A 30 -14.79 16.93 5.60
N GLU A 31 -14.79 18.21 5.21
CA GLU A 31 -14.76 18.62 3.79
C GLU A 31 -13.48 18.24 3.02
N CYS A 32 -13.64 17.88 1.75
CA CYS A 32 -12.53 17.58 0.84
C CYS A 32 -11.74 18.84 0.49
N LYS A 33 -10.56 19.00 1.09
CA LYS A 33 -9.68 20.16 0.86
C LYS A 33 -8.98 20.16 -0.50
N ARG A 34 -8.88 19.00 -1.16
CA ARG A 34 -8.02 18.82 -2.35
C ARG A 34 -8.76 18.89 -3.67
N GLY A 35 -10.04 18.49 -3.72
CA GLY A 35 -10.81 18.45 -4.97
C GLY A 35 -10.14 17.65 -6.11
N CYS A 36 -9.35 16.62 -5.78
CA CYS A 36 -8.43 15.98 -6.71
C CYS A 36 -9.08 15.03 -7.72
N LEU A 37 -10.30 14.55 -7.44
CA LEU A 37 -10.98 13.53 -8.23
C LEU A 37 -12.37 13.99 -8.64
N LYS A 38 -12.80 13.56 -9.83
CA LYS A 38 -14.17 13.79 -10.35
C LYS A 38 -15.22 12.96 -9.61
N SER A 39 -14.85 11.77 -9.16
CA SER A 39 -15.70 10.86 -8.38
C SER A 39 -14.90 10.33 -7.19
N CYS A 40 -15.42 10.54 -6.00
CA CYS A 40 -14.85 10.12 -4.72
C CYS A 40 -16.00 9.92 -3.73
N ASP A 41 -16.03 8.81 -3.01
CA ASP A 41 -17.09 8.53 -2.02
C ASP A 41 -16.91 9.28 -0.69
N HIS A 42 -15.72 9.86 -0.47
CA HIS A 42 -15.37 10.62 0.73
C HIS A 42 -15.42 9.81 2.05
N THR A 43 -15.25 8.49 2.00
CA THR A 43 -15.10 7.65 3.21
C THR A 43 -13.83 7.96 3.98
N PHE A 44 -12.78 8.39 3.27
CA PHE A 44 -11.58 9.05 3.79
C PHE A 44 -10.84 9.76 2.64
N CYS A 45 -9.85 10.61 2.94
CA CYS A 45 -8.96 11.16 1.91
C CYS A 45 -7.72 10.27 1.76
N ILE A 46 -7.59 9.57 0.63
CA ILE A 46 -6.44 8.69 0.37
C ILE A 46 -5.11 9.44 0.38
N ILE A 47 -5.08 10.68 -0.13
CA ILE A 47 -3.84 11.45 -0.21
C ILE A 47 -3.39 11.87 1.18
N ASP A 48 -4.31 12.31 2.05
CA ASP A 48 -3.97 12.67 3.44
C ASP A 48 -3.41 11.46 4.19
N ARG A 49 -4.01 10.27 4.03
CA ARG A 49 -3.52 9.04 4.66
C ARG A 49 -2.15 8.61 4.11
N LEU A 50 -1.88 8.82 2.82
CA LEU A 50 -0.56 8.56 2.22
C LEU A 50 0.49 9.56 2.73
N ASP A 51 0.13 10.83 2.87
CA ASP A 51 1.01 11.86 3.43
C ASP A 51 1.36 11.57 4.90
N MET A 52 0.41 11.11 5.70
CA MET A 52 0.67 10.68 7.08
C MET A 52 1.73 9.56 7.13
N SER A 53 1.62 8.54 6.26
CA SER A 53 2.63 7.49 6.16
C SER A 53 4.00 8.03 5.72
N ARG A 54 4.02 8.96 4.75
CA ARG A 54 5.24 9.62 4.27
C ARG A 54 5.94 10.39 5.38
N GLU A 55 5.18 10.97 6.31
CA GLU A 55 5.68 11.71 7.46
C GLU A 55 6.00 10.82 8.68
N GLY A 56 5.81 9.50 8.55
CA GLY A 56 6.16 8.51 9.58
C GLY A 56 5.00 8.11 10.49
N ASN A 57 3.81 8.69 10.34
CA ASN A 57 2.61 8.23 11.04
C ASN A 57 1.99 7.04 10.29
N THR A 58 2.52 5.85 10.54
CA THR A 58 2.02 4.60 9.95
C THR A 58 0.81 4.02 10.69
N GLU A 59 0.45 4.52 11.87
CA GLU A 59 -0.72 4.06 12.64
C GLU A 59 -2.03 4.64 12.11
N ASP A 60 -2.02 5.93 11.78
CA ASP A 60 -3.14 6.63 11.13
C ASP A 60 -3.00 6.73 9.61
N GLY A 61 -1.82 6.42 9.07
CA GLY A 61 -1.54 6.48 7.64
C GLY A 61 -2.09 5.28 6.86
N LEU A 62 -1.90 5.33 5.54
CA LEU A 62 -2.15 4.21 4.63
C LEU A 62 -0.83 3.72 4.04
N VAL A 63 -0.51 2.44 4.23
CA VAL A 63 0.73 1.82 3.73
C VAL A 63 0.37 0.68 2.78
N PHE A 64 0.37 0.94 1.47
CA PHE A 64 0.09 -0.09 0.47
C PHE A 64 1.20 -1.13 0.43
N ALA A 65 0.82 -2.41 0.39
CA ALA A 65 1.76 -3.52 0.34
C ALA A 65 1.12 -4.77 -0.29
N GLY A 66 1.93 -5.58 -0.96
CA GLY A 66 1.54 -6.91 -1.44
C GLY A 66 1.36 -7.92 -0.29
N GLU A 67 0.70 -9.05 -0.57
CA GLU A 67 0.47 -10.10 0.44
C GLU A 67 1.77 -10.74 0.98
N ASN A 68 2.84 -10.70 0.18
CA ASN A 68 4.13 -11.29 0.50
C ASN A 68 5.09 -10.32 1.21
N VAL A 69 4.65 -9.12 1.60
CA VAL A 69 5.52 -8.10 2.22
C VAL A 69 6.25 -8.60 3.48
N TRP A 70 5.63 -9.51 4.23
CA TRP A 70 6.22 -10.11 5.42
C TRP A 70 7.49 -10.92 5.15
N LYS A 71 7.73 -11.33 3.90
CA LYS A 71 8.94 -12.05 3.46
C LYS A 71 10.16 -11.13 3.32
N ILE A 72 9.95 -9.82 3.18
CA ILE A 72 11.03 -8.84 3.05
C ILE A 72 11.64 -8.61 4.43
N LYS A 73 12.96 -8.86 4.56
CA LYS A 73 13.71 -8.76 5.82
C LYS A 73 14.91 -7.81 5.76
N ASP A 74 15.22 -7.31 4.58
CA ASP A 74 16.36 -6.44 4.30
C ASP A 74 15.97 -5.33 3.31
N VAL A 75 16.82 -4.30 3.23
CA VAL A 75 16.67 -3.19 2.28
C VAL A 75 17.94 -3.13 1.43
N PRO A 76 18.07 -4.00 0.40
CA PRO A 76 19.23 -4.00 -0.49
C PRO A 76 19.22 -2.80 -1.44
N THR A 77 20.34 -2.54 -2.10
CA THR A 77 20.35 -1.66 -3.26
C THR A 77 19.53 -2.27 -4.40
N VAL A 78 19.07 -1.43 -5.34
CA VAL A 78 18.31 -1.91 -6.51
C VAL A 78 19.10 -2.94 -7.32
N ARG A 79 20.42 -2.74 -7.46
CA ARG A 79 21.30 -3.69 -8.18
C ARG A 79 21.29 -5.06 -7.51
N GLU A 80 21.59 -5.10 -6.21
CA GLU A 80 21.63 -6.35 -5.44
C GLU A 80 20.28 -7.06 -5.44
N LEU A 81 19.17 -6.32 -5.37
CA LEU A 81 17.82 -6.90 -5.43
C LEU A 81 17.58 -7.60 -6.77
N ILE A 82 17.89 -6.94 -7.89
CA ILE A 82 17.68 -7.51 -9.22
C ILE A 82 18.57 -8.73 -9.44
N ASP A 83 19.86 -8.63 -9.09
CA ASP A 83 20.81 -9.75 -9.24
C ASP A 83 20.33 -10.97 -8.43
N ARG A 84 19.86 -10.76 -7.20
CA ARG A 84 19.29 -11.82 -6.35
C ARG A 84 18.06 -12.46 -6.99
N LEU A 85 17.10 -11.65 -7.47
CA LEU A 85 15.87 -12.16 -8.08
C LEU A 85 16.13 -12.97 -9.35
N VAL A 86 17.08 -12.53 -10.20
CA VAL A 86 17.45 -13.25 -11.42
C VAL A 86 18.13 -14.58 -11.08
N ALA A 87 19.10 -14.57 -10.18
CA ALA A 87 19.80 -15.79 -9.75
C ALA A 87 18.85 -16.82 -9.11
N GLU A 88 17.91 -16.37 -8.26
CA GLU A 88 16.87 -17.22 -7.69
C GLU A 88 15.98 -17.85 -8.77
N ALA A 89 15.55 -17.06 -9.78
CA ALA A 89 14.74 -17.56 -10.87
C ALA A 89 15.48 -18.60 -11.74
N GLU A 90 16.72 -18.33 -12.14
CA GLU A 90 17.56 -19.23 -12.94
C GLU A 90 17.91 -20.53 -12.21
N SER A 91 17.94 -20.52 -10.87
CA SER A 91 18.19 -21.73 -10.08
C SER A 91 17.04 -22.75 -10.14
N VAL A 92 15.83 -22.31 -10.53
CA VAL A 92 14.62 -23.14 -10.59
C VAL A 92 14.12 -23.33 -12.03
N TYR A 93 14.33 -22.35 -12.90
CA TYR A 93 13.93 -22.38 -14.30
C TYR A 93 15.16 -22.46 -15.18
N ALA A 94 15.22 -23.47 -16.06
CA ALA A 94 16.20 -23.47 -17.14
C ALA A 94 15.97 -22.21 -17.99
N PRO A 95 17.00 -21.38 -18.25
CA PRO A 95 16.83 -20.20 -19.08
C PRO A 95 16.28 -20.63 -20.44
N ALA A 96 15.26 -19.92 -20.91
CA ALA A 96 14.70 -20.17 -22.24
C ALA A 96 15.86 -20.10 -23.25
N SER A 97 16.01 -21.16 -24.06
CA SER A 97 17.01 -21.18 -25.13
C SER A 97 16.80 -19.95 -26.03
N ALA A 98 17.84 -19.11 -26.13
CA ALA A 98 17.87 -17.96 -27.00
C ALA A 98 17.77 -18.36 -28.48
#